data_AF-A8F568-F1
#
_entry.id   AF-A8F568-F1
#
_cell.length_a   1.000
_cell.length_b   1.000
_cell.length_c   1.000
_cell.angle_alpha   90.00
_cell.angle_beta   90.00
_cell.angle_gamma   90.00
#
_symmetry.space_group_name_H-M   'P 1'
#
loop_
_entity.id
_entity.type
_entity.pdbx_description
1 polymer ?
#
loop_
_entity_poly.entity_id
_entity_poly.type
_entity_poly.pdbx_seq_one_letter_code
_entity_poly.pdbx_strand_id
1 'polypeptide(L)'
;MRIFEAYVKKQLVEKIGAMLFFLVVMLYPNFVARAFGIFFIILFGLTSDLRQKRLDPLMGLPFSRPQIFWFEYSFLFLIVTVTFLIGLPFSTLTITTWIEFLRSVTFMTAFYSVVLMATCSGFDNYGAAFLFLLADLILAGIGTTEFGPRLNPYKFISPTHQGNVFMAFAFSIFLLFSAYIIFTKRGGER
;
A
#
# COMPACT_ATOMS: atom_id res chain seq x y z
N MET A 1 -17.54 15.69 0.30
CA MET A 1 -17.90 14.61 -0.64
C MET A 1 -17.45 14.91 -2.07
N ARG A 2 -17.92 15.98 -2.71
CA ARG A 2 -17.57 16.36 -4.11
C ARG A 2 -16.08 16.37 -4.46
N ILE A 3 -15.22 16.75 -3.50
CA ILE A 3 -13.77 16.84 -3.69
C ILE A 3 -13.10 15.45 -3.82
N PHE A 4 -13.47 14.50 -2.95
CA PHE A 4 -12.93 13.13 -3.03
C PHE A 4 -13.46 12.41 -4.28
N GLU A 5 -14.73 12.62 -4.63
CA GLU A 5 -15.30 12.09 -5.88
C GLU A 5 -14.56 12.58 -7.12
N ALA A 6 -14.19 13.87 -7.16
CA ALA A 6 -13.37 14.42 -8.23
C ALA A 6 -11.98 13.77 -8.28
N TYR A 7 -11.36 13.52 -7.13
CA TYR A 7 -10.09 12.80 -7.02
C TYR A 7 -10.19 11.38 -7.56
N VAL A 8 -11.19 10.62 -7.12
CA VAL A 8 -11.45 9.24 -7.56
C VAL A 8 -11.69 9.19 -9.06
N LYS A 9 -12.55 10.08 -9.59
CA LYS A 9 -12.82 10.16 -11.02
C LYS A 9 -11.56 10.43 -11.83
N LYS A 10 -10.70 11.34 -11.36
CA LYS A 10 -9.41 11.62 -12.00
C LYS A 10 -8.51 10.38 -12.01
N GLN A 11 -8.30 9.75 -10.85
CA GLN A 11 -7.45 8.55 -10.76
C GLN A 11 -7.95 7.42 -11.65
N LEU A 12 -9.26 7.18 -11.70
CA LEU A 12 -9.85 6.17 -12.59
C LEU A 12 -9.63 6.54 -14.06
N VAL A 13 -9.95 7.76 -14.50
CA VAL A 13 -9.80 8.14 -15.91
C VAL A 13 -8.34 8.05 -16.38
N GLU A 14 -7.39 8.49 -15.55
CA GLU A 14 -5.98 8.56 -15.94
C GLU A 14 -5.26 7.21 -15.82
N LYS A 15 -5.67 6.37 -14.85
CA LYS A 15 -4.85 5.22 -14.43
C LYS A 15 -5.53 3.87 -14.52
N ILE A 16 -6.84 3.81 -14.77
CA ILE A 16 -7.55 2.54 -14.84
C ILE A 16 -6.97 1.60 -15.89
N GLY A 17 -6.52 2.11 -17.04
CA GLY A 17 -5.92 1.30 -18.09
C GLY A 17 -4.67 0.55 -17.61
N ALA A 18 -3.80 1.20 -16.83
CA ALA A 18 -2.62 0.58 -16.26
C ALA A 18 -2.94 -0.33 -15.05
N MET A 19 -4.00 0.00 -14.29
CA MET A 19 -4.39 -0.74 -13.08
C MET A 19 -5.26 -1.97 -13.38
N LEU A 20 -5.98 -2.01 -14.51
CA LEU A 20 -7.00 -3.02 -14.80
C LEU A 20 -6.46 -4.45 -14.72
N PHE A 21 -5.28 -4.69 -15.29
CA PHE A 21 -4.62 -5.99 -15.19
C PHE A 21 -4.40 -6.42 -13.74
N PHE A 22 -3.87 -5.52 -12.90
CA PHE A 22 -3.60 -5.81 -11.49
C PHE A 22 -4.87 -5.95 -10.66
N LEU A 23 -5.94 -5.22 -11.00
CA LEU A 23 -7.26 -5.40 -10.39
C LEU A 23 -7.80 -6.81 -10.62
N VAL A 24 -7.63 -7.36 -11.83
CA VAL A 24 -8.02 -8.74 -12.14
C VAL A 24 -7.17 -9.73 -11.35
N VAL A 25 -5.86 -9.52 -11.24
CA VAL A 25 -4.97 -10.37 -10.43
C VAL A 25 -5.40 -10.40 -8.95
N MET A 26 -5.85 -9.26 -8.41
CA MET A 26 -6.34 -9.17 -7.02
C MET A 26 -7.64 -9.95 -6.75
N LEU A 27 -8.41 -10.29 -7.78
CA LEU A 27 -9.61 -11.12 -7.63
C LEU A 27 -9.27 -12.57 -7.27
N TYR A 28 -8.04 -13.02 -7.57
CA TYR A 28 -7.61 -14.36 -7.20
C TYR A 28 -7.58 -14.49 -5.66
N PRO A 29 -8.23 -15.51 -5.07
CA PRO A 29 -8.42 -15.64 -3.62
C PRO A 29 -7.15 -16.19 -2.94
N ASN A 30 -6.02 -15.50 -3.13
CA ASN A 30 -4.72 -15.84 -2.57
C ASN A 30 -3.99 -14.57 -2.14
N PHE A 31 -3.39 -14.59 -0.94
CA PHE A 31 -2.61 -13.48 -0.41
C PHE A 31 -1.55 -12.95 -1.37
N VAL A 32 -0.77 -13.84 -1.97
CA VAL A 32 0.40 -13.49 -2.79
C VAL A 32 -0.06 -12.77 -4.06
N ALA A 33 -1.11 -13.27 -4.71
CA ALA A 33 -1.68 -12.61 -5.89
C ALA A 33 -2.24 -11.21 -5.54
N ARG A 34 -2.92 -11.08 -4.40
CA ARG A 34 -3.42 -9.79 -3.92
C ARG A 34 -2.30 -8.82 -3.58
N ALA A 35 -1.30 -9.27 -2.82
CA ALA A 35 -0.12 -8.47 -2.47
C ALA A 35 0.64 -8.01 -3.72
N PHE A 36 0.78 -8.88 -4.72
CA PHE A 36 1.37 -8.53 -6.02
C PHE A 36 0.58 -7.44 -6.74
N GLY A 37 -0.74 -7.59 -6.86
CA GLY A 37 -1.58 -6.56 -7.47
C GLY A 37 -1.55 -5.23 -6.71
N ILE A 38 -1.63 -5.29 -5.38
CA ILE A 38 -1.52 -4.11 -4.50
C ILE A 38 -0.19 -3.39 -4.70
N PHE A 39 0.92 -4.12 -4.75
CA PHE A 39 2.26 -3.56 -4.95
C PHE A 39 2.33 -2.73 -6.23
N PHE A 40 1.82 -3.25 -7.34
CA PHE A 40 1.83 -2.52 -8.60
C PHE A 40 0.82 -1.37 -8.63
N ILE A 41 -0.36 -1.52 -8.05
CA ILE A 41 -1.33 -0.41 -7.96
C ILE A 41 -0.75 0.74 -7.15
N ILE A 42 -0.02 0.48 -6.06
CA ILE A 42 0.70 1.51 -5.30
C ILE A 42 1.72 2.22 -6.18
N LEU A 43 2.53 1.46 -6.94
CA LEU A 43 3.56 2.02 -7.82
C LEU A 43 2.99 2.94 -8.91
N PHE A 44 1.88 2.52 -9.53
CA PHE A 44 1.17 3.31 -10.54
C PHE A 44 0.29 4.41 -9.93
N GLY A 45 0.04 4.39 -8.62
CA GLY A 45 -0.73 5.39 -7.88
C GLY A 45 0.00 6.73 -7.71
N LEU A 46 -0.30 7.44 -6.63
CA LEU A 46 0.20 8.79 -6.31
C LEU A 46 1.73 8.92 -6.40
N THR A 47 2.47 7.85 -6.06
CA THR A 47 3.93 7.89 -6.08
C THR A 47 4.44 8.27 -7.47
N SER A 48 3.85 7.73 -8.53
CA SER A 48 4.21 8.07 -9.91
C SER A 48 3.97 9.56 -10.23
N ASP A 49 2.89 10.16 -9.71
CA ASP A 49 2.54 11.58 -9.92
C ASP A 49 3.49 12.52 -9.16
N LEU A 50 3.90 12.13 -7.94
CA LEU A 50 4.88 12.87 -7.13
C LEU A 50 6.22 13.02 -7.87
N ARG A 51 6.70 11.94 -8.51
CA ARG A 51 7.97 11.93 -9.24
C ARG A 51 7.91 12.74 -10.54
N GLN A 52 6.80 12.65 -11.27
CA GLN A 52 6.65 13.36 -12.54
C GLN A 52 6.39 14.86 -12.38
N LYS A 53 6.47 15.40 -11.15
CA LYS A 53 6.07 16.78 -10.79
C LYS A 53 4.64 17.12 -11.24
N ARG A 54 3.81 16.10 -11.50
CA ARG A 54 2.38 16.25 -11.80
C ARG A 54 1.54 16.55 -10.55
N LEU A 55 2.21 16.75 -9.41
CA LEU A 55 1.63 17.44 -8.27
C LEU A 55 1.13 18.84 -8.63
N ASP A 56 1.74 19.56 -9.58
CA ASP A 56 1.32 20.91 -9.96
C ASP A 56 -0.12 20.95 -10.52
N PRO A 57 -0.57 20.04 -11.40
CA PRO A 57 -1.98 19.94 -11.78
C PRO A 57 -2.90 19.30 -10.71
N LEU A 58 -2.36 18.69 -9.65
CA LEU A 58 -3.12 18.23 -8.47
C LEU A 58 -3.26 19.33 -7.40
N MET A 59 -2.27 20.22 -7.29
CA MET A 59 -2.26 21.44 -6.48
C MET A 59 -2.91 22.64 -7.20
N GLY A 60 -3.10 22.55 -8.52
CA GLY A 60 -3.99 23.44 -9.28
C GLY A 60 -5.47 23.23 -8.97
N LEU A 61 -5.81 22.10 -8.34
CA LEU A 61 -7.07 21.91 -7.62
C LEU A 61 -6.87 22.34 -6.16
N PRO A 62 -7.89 22.87 -5.46
CA PRO A 62 -7.76 23.41 -4.10
C PRO A 62 -7.63 22.30 -3.03
N PHE A 63 -6.64 21.42 -3.20
CA PHE A 63 -6.38 20.29 -2.31
C PHE A 63 -5.16 20.58 -1.45
N SER A 64 -5.34 20.47 -0.13
CA SER A 64 -4.23 20.48 0.81
C SER A 64 -3.47 19.16 0.76
N ARG A 65 -2.19 19.16 1.11
CA ARG A 65 -1.39 17.92 1.16
C ARG A 65 -1.91 16.86 2.12
N PRO A 66 -2.36 17.21 3.34
CA PRO A 66 -3.04 16.24 4.18
C PRO A 66 -4.22 15.56 3.46
N GLN A 67 -5.01 16.32 2.68
CA GLN A 67 -6.11 15.76 1.90
C GLN A 67 -5.61 14.82 0.80
N ILE A 68 -4.57 15.20 0.05
CA ILE A 68 -4.00 14.34 -1.01
C ILE A 68 -3.52 13.00 -0.44
N PHE A 69 -2.84 13.02 0.70
CA PHE A 69 -2.39 11.81 1.39
C PHE A 69 -3.57 10.89 1.72
N TRP A 70 -4.57 11.43 2.43
CA TRP A 70 -5.72 10.64 2.87
C TRP A 70 -6.63 10.21 1.70
N PHE A 71 -6.72 11.00 0.63
CA PHE A 71 -7.49 10.64 -0.56
C PHE A 71 -6.84 9.48 -1.31
N GLU A 72 -5.52 9.50 -1.48
CA GLU A 72 -4.85 8.37 -2.12
C GLU A 72 -4.97 7.10 -1.27
N TYR A 73 -4.68 7.21 0.03
CA TYR A 73 -4.80 6.07 0.93
C TYR A 73 -6.24 5.50 0.92
N SER A 74 -7.25 6.37 0.95
CA SER A 74 -8.66 5.96 0.89
C SER A 74 -9.03 5.33 -0.46
N PHE A 75 -8.48 5.84 -1.56
CA PHE A 75 -8.68 5.29 -2.89
C PHE A 75 -8.09 3.87 -3.00
N LEU A 76 -6.86 3.67 -2.55
CA LEU A 76 -6.22 2.35 -2.48
C LEU A 76 -6.99 1.39 -1.57
N PHE A 77 -7.40 1.86 -0.40
CA PHE A 77 -8.21 1.06 0.53
C PHE A 77 -9.55 0.65 -0.08
N LEU A 78 -10.21 1.55 -0.81
CA LEU A 78 -11.46 1.26 -1.53
C LEU A 78 -11.22 0.21 -2.61
N ILE A 79 -10.15 0.30 -3.40
CA ILE A 79 -9.79 -0.71 -4.39
C ILE A 79 -9.58 -2.08 -3.75
N VAL A 80 -8.80 -2.16 -2.67
CA VAL A 80 -8.55 -3.41 -1.94
C VAL A 80 -9.85 -3.98 -1.38
N THR A 81 -10.73 -3.14 -0.86
CA THR A 81 -12.03 -3.55 -0.32
C THR A 81 -12.96 -4.05 -1.42
N VAL A 82 -13.08 -3.33 -2.53
CA VAL A 82 -13.96 -3.70 -3.65
C VAL A 82 -13.48 -4.99 -4.31
N THR A 83 -12.18 -5.13 -4.58
CA THR A 83 -11.62 -6.37 -5.16
C THR A 83 -11.77 -7.55 -4.19
N PHE A 84 -11.63 -7.33 -2.88
CA PHE A 84 -11.92 -8.35 -1.88
C PHE A 84 -13.39 -8.81 -1.93
N LEU A 85 -14.34 -7.86 -1.91
CA LEU A 85 -15.78 -8.15 -1.93
C LEU A 85 -16.22 -8.86 -3.23
N ILE A 86 -15.72 -8.41 -4.39
CA ILE A 86 -15.97 -9.08 -5.68
C ILE A 86 -15.31 -10.46 -5.72
N GLY A 87 -14.20 -10.64 -5.01
CA GLY A 87 -13.50 -11.91 -4.88
C GLY A 87 -14.17 -12.93 -3.95
N LEU A 88 -15.11 -12.51 -3.09
CA LEU A 88 -15.75 -13.39 -2.09
C LEU A 88 -16.46 -14.62 -2.68
N PRO A 89 -17.21 -14.54 -3.80
CA PRO A 89 -17.86 -15.71 -4.39
C PRO A 89 -16.88 -16.79 -4.85
N PHE A 90 -15.62 -16.44 -5.07
CA PHE A 90 -14.56 -17.37 -5.46
C PHE A 90 -13.81 -17.97 -4.25
N SER A 91 -14.22 -17.62 -3.03
CA SER A 91 -13.58 -18.03 -1.78
C SER A 91 -14.58 -18.72 -0.85
N THR A 92 -14.09 -19.58 0.04
CA THR A 92 -14.90 -20.15 1.10
C THR A 92 -15.15 -19.09 2.18
N LEU A 93 -16.41 -18.81 2.50
CA LEU A 93 -16.79 -17.82 3.51
C LEU A 93 -16.41 -18.31 4.93
N THR A 94 -15.18 -18.05 5.33
CA THR A 94 -14.59 -18.50 6.59
C THR A 94 -13.86 -17.34 7.28
N ILE A 95 -13.55 -17.50 8.59
CA ILE A 95 -12.80 -16.50 9.36
C ILE A 95 -11.44 -16.21 8.72
N THR A 96 -10.81 -17.21 8.12
CA THR A 96 -9.53 -17.08 7.43
C THR A 96 -9.60 -16.10 6.25
N THR A 97 -10.73 -16.01 5.54
CA THR A 97 -10.94 -15.06 4.43
C THR A 97 -10.91 -13.61 4.90
N TRP A 98 -11.43 -13.33 6.09
CA TRP A 98 -11.36 -12.00 6.71
C TRP A 98 -9.95 -11.68 7.24
N ILE A 99 -9.23 -12.69 7.74
CA ILE A 99 -7.82 -12.53 8.11
C ILE A 99 -7.01 -12.21 6.84
N GLU A 100 -7.25 -12.87 5.72
CA GLU A 100 -6.60 -12.59 4.43
C GLU A 100 -6.88 -11.16 3.91
N PHE A 101 -8.08 -10.64 4.16
CA PHE A 101 -8.37 -9.23 3.90
C PHE A 101 -7.52 -8.32 4.78
N LEU A 102 -7.47 -8.57 6.09
CA LEU A 102 -6.63 -7.80 7.00
C LEU A 102 -5.16 -7.85 6.60
N ARG A 103 -4.65 -9.01 6.18
CA ARG A 103 -3.28 -9.14 5.66
C ARG A 103 -3.05 -8.27 4.44
N SER A 104 -4.01 -8.22 3.52
CA SER A 104 -3.95 -7.39 2.31
C SER A 104 -3.93 -5.91 2.66
N VAL A 105 -4.74 -5.47 3.62
CA VAL A 105 -4.76 -4.09 4.14
C VAL A 105 -3.45 -3.74 4.84
N THR A 106 -2.91 -4.63 5.67
CA THR A 106 -1.60 -4.46 6.33
C THR A 106 -0.49 -4.27 5.30
N PHE A 107 -0.45 -5.13 4.28
CA PHE A 107 0.53 -5.05 3.20
C PHE A 107 0.41 -3.72 2.45
N MET A 108 -0.80 -3.36 2.01
CA MET A 108 -1.09 -2.09 1.34
C MET A 108 -0.60 -0.90 2.17
N THR A 109 -0.94 -0.88 3.46
CA THR A 109 -0.64 0.22 4.37
C THR A 109 0.86 0.39 4.55
N ALA A 110 1.59 -0.70 4.80
CA ALA A 110 3.03 -0.65 4.99
C ALA A 110 3.76 -0.24 3.70
N PHE A 111 3.43 -0.83 2.55
CA PHE A 111 4.08 -0.52 1.27
C PHE A 111 3.78 0.89 0.80
N TYR A 112 2.53 1.34 0.88
CA TYR A 112 2.17 2.73 0.55
C TYR A 112 3.01 3.71 1.38
N SER A 113 3.12 3.47 2.68
CA SER A 113 3.86 4.32 3.61
C SER A 113 5.35 4.39 3.28
N VAL A 114 5.99 3.24 3.09
CA VAL A 114 7.43 3.18 2.81
C VAL A 114 7.77 3.80 1.47
N VAL A 115 7.04 3.46 0.41
CA VAL A 115 7.29 4.02 -0.92
C VAL A 115 7.10 5.53 -0.89
N LEU A 116 6.04 6.03 -0.25
CA LEU A 116 5.79 7.46 -0.15
C LEU A 116 6.86 8.20 0.66
N MET A 117 7.33 7.64 1.78
CA MET A 117 8.46 8.21 2.54
C MET A 117 9.74 8.28 1.70
N ALA A 118 10.01 7.25 0.91
CA ALA A 118 11.17 7.20 0.03
C ALA A 118 11.06 8.22 -1.11
N THR A 119 9.90 8.32 -1.76
CA THR A 119 9.61 9.32 -2.79
C THR A 119 9.77 10.75 -2.26
N CYS A 120 9.24 11.03 -1.06
CA CYS A 120 9.41 12.34 -0.41
C CYS A 120 10.86 12.65 -0.06
N SER A 121 11.72 11.65 0.04
CA SER A 121 13.16 11.81 0.30
C SER A 121 13.99 11.91 -0.98
N GLY A 122 13.35 11.88 -2.16
CA GLY A 122 14.01 12.00 -3.46
C GLY A 122 14.45 10.67 -4.09
N PHE A 123 14.09 9.53 -3.50
CA PHE A 123 14.35 8.22 -4.11
C PHE A 123 13.35 7.91 -5.23
N ASP A 124 13.77 7.09 -6.20
CA ASP A 124 12.85 6.55 -7.20
C ASP A 124 11.85 5.61 -6.52
N ASN A 125 10.55 5.87 -6.73
CA ASN A 125 9.45 5.06 -6.21
C ASN A 125 9.58 3.59 -6.59
N TYR A 126 9.95 3.28 -7.83
CA TYR A 126 10.12 1.90 -8.29
C TYR A 126 11.28 1.24 -7.56
N GLY A 127 12.45 1.90 -7.56
CA GLY A 127 13.64 1.42 -6.87
C GLY A 127 13.40 1.21 -5.38
N ALA A 128 12.76 2.17 -4.70
CA ALA A 128 12.45 2.08 -3.29
C ALA A 128 11.46 0.95 -2.96
N ALA A 129 10.40 0.80 -3.77
CA ALA A 129 9.43 -0.27 -3.58
C ALA A 129 10.06 -1.66 -3.75
N PHE A 130 10.85 -1.86 -4.82
CA PHE A 130 11.53 -3.14 -5.06
C PHE A 130 12.61 -3.43 -4.02
N LEU A 131 13.38 -2.42 -3.62
CA LEU A 131 14.41 -2.58 -2.59
C LEU A 131 13.78 -2.93 -1.24
N PHE A 132 12.68 -2.27 -0.86
CA PHE A 132 11.96 -2.61 0.36
C PHE A 132 11.33 -4.00 0.30
N LEU A 133 10.71 -4.38 -0.82
CA LEU A 133 10.18 -5.73 -1.01
C LEU A 133 11.26 -6.79 -0.85
N LEU A 134 12.41 -6.59 -1.49
CA LEU A 134 13.53 -7.54 -1.46
C LEU A 134 14.17 -7.59 -0.08
N ALA A 135 14.37 -6.45 0.57
CA ALA A 135 14.86 -6.38 1.94
C ALA A 135 13.91 -7.08 2.92
N ASP A 136 12.60 -6.83 2.81
CA ASP A 136 11.59 -7.47 3.66
C ASP A 136 11.57 -9.00 3.44
N LEU A 137 11.66 -9.45 2.19
CA LEU A 137 11.68 -10.88 1.86
C LEU A 137 12.92 -11.58 2.42
N ILE A 138 14.10 -10.96 2.30
CA ILE A 138 15.35 -11.52 2.83
C ILE A 138 15.32 -11.54 4.37
N LEU A 139 15.02 -10.39 4.97
CA LEU A 139 15.03 -10.24 6.43
C LEU A 139 13.99 -11.13 7.11
N ALA A 140 12.81 -11.30 6.52
CA ALA A 140 11.76 -12.17 7.05
C ALA A 140 11.92 -13.64 6.63
N GLY A 141 12.67 -13.91 5.56
CA GLY A 141 12.98 -15.26 5.09
C GLY A 141 14.00 -16.00 5.96
N ILE A 142 14.84 -15.28 6.70
CA ILE A 142 15.84 -15.85 7.61
C ILE A 142 15.20 -16.18 8.97
N GLY A 143 15.48 -17.36 9.52
CA GLY A 143 15.02 -17.75 10.87
C GLY A 143 13.56 -18.22 10.96
N THR A 144 13.11 -18.49 12.19
CA THR A 144 11.80 -19.09 12.49
C THR A 144 10.94 -18.18 13.37
N THR A 145 9.63 -18.44 13.40
CA THR A 145 8.68 -17.82 14.36
C THR A 145 8.57 -18.60 15.66
N GLU A 146 9.21 -19.76 15.75
CA GLU A 146 9.16 -20.64 16.93
C GLU A 146 10.15 -20.14 18.00
N PHE A 147 9.75 -20.23 19.27
CA PHE A 147 10.60 -19.85 20.39
C PHE A 147 11.82 -20.76 20.45
N GLY A 148 13.00 -20.20 20.17
CA GLY A 148 14.27 -20.91 20.16
C GLY A 148 15.42 -20.02 19.71
N PRO A 149 16.65 -20.56 19.60
CA PRO A 149 17.84 -19.79 19.24
C PRO A 149 17.84 -19.25 17.79
N ARG A 150 16.87 -19.68 16.97
CA ARG A 150 16.67 -19.22 15.58
C ARG A 150 15.48 -18.26 15.42
N LEU A 151 14.93 -17.77 16.53
CA LEU A 151 13.80 -16.84 16.51
C LEU A 151 14.17 -15.57 15.75
N ASN A 152 13.36 -15.21 14.74
CA ASN A 152 13.45 -13.95 14.03
C ASN A 152 12.27 -13.04 14.40
N PRO A 153 12.47 -12.03 15.28
CA PRO A 153 11.42 -11.10 15.67
C PRO A 153 10.84 -10.30 14.51
N TYR A 154 11.64 -10.01 13.48
CA TYR A 154 11.20 -9.22 12.32
C TYR A 154 10.08 -9.92 11.54
N LYS A 155 10.07 -11.26 11.55
CA LYS A 155 9.05 -12.06 10.86
C LYS A 155 7.62 -11.83 11.38
N PHE A 156 7.47 -11.35 12.63
CA PHE A 156 6.15 -11.00 13.19
C PHE A 156 5.60 -9.69 12.66
N ILE A 157 6.47 -8.72 12.35
CA ILE A 157 6.08 -7.38 11.88
C ILE A 157 6.21 -7.20 10.36
N SER A 158 6.89 -8.12 9.68
CA SER A 158 7.11 -8.10 8.23
C SER A 158 5.79 -8.00 7.46
N PRO A 159 5.64 -6.99 6.57
CA PRO A 159 4.44 -6.84 5.74
C PRO A 159 4.21 -8.00 4.76
N THR A 160 5.26 -8.71 4.30
CA THR A 160 5.12 -9.85 3.39
C THR A 160 4.80 -11.16 4.12
N HIS A 161 5.54 -11.47 5.18
CA HIS A 161 5.39 -12.77 5.86
C HIS A 161 4.26 -12.75 6.89
N GLN A 162 4.09 -11.64 7.60
CA GLN A 162 3.04 -11.41 8.60
C GLN A 162 2.86 -12.59 9.58
N GLY A 163 3.95 -13.02 10.23
CA GLY A 163 3.91 -14.13 11.18
C GLY A 163 2.89 -13.92 12.32
N ASN A 164 2.66 -12.66 12.71
CA ASN A 164 1.49 -12.25 13.49
C ASN A 164 0.81 -11.07 12.80
N VAL A 165 -0.38 -11.33 12.24
CA VAL A 165 -1.13 -10.34 11.45
C VAL A 165 -1.43 -9.06 12.26
N PHE A 166 -1.71 -9.18 13.56
CA PHE A 166 -2.03 -8.03 14.40
C PHE A 166 -0.79 -7.17 14.69
N MET A 167 0.36 -7.80 14.94
CA MET A 167 1.62 -7.07 15.13
C MET A 167 2.07 -6.38 13.84
N ALA A 168 1.97 -7.07 12.71
CA ALA A 168 2.25 -6.48 11.40
C ALA A 168 1.29 -5.32 11.09
N PHE A 169 0.01 -5.45 11.45
CA PHE A 169 -0.97 -4.37 11.30
C PHE A 169 -0.63 -3.15 12.16
N ALA A 170 -0.33 -3.35 13.45
CA ALA A 170 0.11 -2.27 14.34
C ALA A 170 1.37 -1.56 13.80
N PHE A 171 2.34 -2.32 13.30
CA PHE A 171 3.55 -1.78 12.68
C PHE A 171 3.23 -0.99 11.40
N SER A 172 2.31 -1.47 10.56
CA SER A 172 1.88 -0.76 9.35
C SER A 172 1.22 0.59 9.66
N ILE A 173 0.42 0.69 10.73
CA ILE A 173 -0.17 1.95 11.19
C ILE A 173 0.92 2.93 11.63
N PHE A 174 1.94 2.46 12.36
CA PHE A 174 3.07 3.28 12.75
C PHE A 174 3.82 3.84 11.52
N LEU A 175 4.02 3.02 10.49
CA LEU A 175 4.60 3.47 9.21
C LEU A 175 3.71 4.50 8.52
N LEU A 176 2.39 4.30 8.52
CA LEU A 176 1.43 5.24 7.91
C LEU A 176 1.47 6.61 8.57
N PHE A 177 1.52 6.65 9.90
CA PHE A 177 1.64 7.89 10.64
C PHE A 177 2.97 8.61 10.37
N SER A 178 4.06 7.85 10.29
CA SER A 178 5.39 8.38 9.94
C SER A 178 5.40 8.98 8.52
N ALA A 179 4.77 8.27 7.57
CA ALA A 179 4.63 8.73 6.19
C ALA A 179 3.78 10.01 6.09
N TYR A 180 2.68 10.09 6.84
CA TYR A 180 1.85 11.29 6.91
C TYR A 180 2.63 12.52 7.39
N ILE A 181 3.41 12.38 8.47
CA ILE A 181 4.24 13.48 8.99
C ILE A 181 5.27 13.93 7.95
N ILE A 182 5.96 12.99 7.31
CA ILE A 182 6.98 13.30 6.31
C ILE A 182 6.34 13.99 5.09
N PHE A 183 5.23 13.47 4.59
CA PHE A 183 4.54 14.03 3.42
C PHE A 183 4.06 15.46 3.64
N THR A 184 3.48 15.72 4.81
CA THR A 184 2.92 17.03 5.15
C THR A 184 4.01 18.06 5.42
N LYS A 185 5.11 17.69 6.09
CA LYS A 185 6.20 18.61 6.43
C LYS A 185 7.19 18.83 5.28
N ARG A 186 7.70 17.76 4.65
CA ARG A 186 8.78 17.86 3.63
C ARG A 186 8.31 18.33 2.27
N GLY A 187 7.04 18.17 1.93
CA GLY A 187 6.58 18.71 0.65
C GLY A 187 6.79 20.23 0.54
N GLY A 188 6.88 20.96 1.67
CA GLY A 188 6.90 22.43 1.70
C GLY A 188 8.23 23.02 1.23
N GLU A 189 9.25 22.18 1.15
CA GLU A 189 10.61 22.57 0.78
C GLU A 189 10.93 22.06 -0.62
N ARG A 190 10.49 22.82 -1.62
CA ARG A 190 11.28 23.32 -2.77
C ARG A 190 10.38 23.96 -3.81
#